data_AF-A0A357Y2S0-F1
#
_entry.id   AF-A0A357Y2S0-F1
#
_cell.length_a   1.000
_cell.length_b   1.000
_cell.length_c   1.000
_cell.angle_alpha   90.00
_cell.angle_beta   90.00
_cell.angle_gamma   90.00
#
_symmetry.space_group_name_H-M   'P 1'
#
loop_
_entity.id
_entity.type
_entity.pdbx_description
1 polymer ?
#
loop_
_entity_poly.entity_id
_entity_poly.type
_entity_poly.pdbx_seq_one_letter_code
_entity_poly.pdbx_strand_id
1 'polypeptide(L)'
;MTQADRAKTAQLLNAYLKLFPESKADAETLALYIPVLDELTFEQVKAAMIRLMHTARFFPKPAEIFAAAESVSKHVNHDGLPDAGEAWDECMRWLQRNSPYDANRTPWKHPEVERAAKRFGVMSLYELEAEQANTARAQFMKIYNQIVTQKQDAAVNDKVMQKLGAHDVAALVQGTADAHKMIGGATA
;
A
#
# COMPACT_ATOMS: atom_id res chain seq x y z
N MET A 1 15.42 11.51 -6.16
CA MET A 1 16.20 11.16 -7.37
C MET A 1 17.40 12.09 -7.55
N THR A 2 18.38 11.73 -8.41
CA THR A 2 19.42 12.70 -8.85
C THR A 2 18.83 13.73 -9.83
N GLN A 3 19.49 14.86 -10.05
CA GLN A 3 19.02 15.87 -11.00
C GLN A 3 18.99 15.37 -12.45
N ALA A 4 19.93 14.48 -12.81
CA ALA A 4 19.93 13.81 -14.11
C ALA A 4 18.72 12.88 -14.27
N ASP A 5 18.37 12.13 -13.22
CA ASP A 5 17.21 11.25 -13.25
C ASP A 5 15.90 12.03 -13.33
N ARG A 6 15.80 13.18 -12.66
CA ARG A 6 14.63 14.07 -12.75
C ARG A 6 14.37 14.52 -14.18
N ALA A 7 15.43 14.91 -14.90
CA ALA A 7 15.34 15.29 -16.31
C ALA A 7 14.90 14.11 -17.20
N LYS A 8 15.45 12.91 -16.97
CA LYS A 8 15.04 11.69 -17.68
C LYS A 8 13.58 11.34 -17.43
N THR A 9 13.10 11.44 -16.19
CA THR A 9 11.69 11.19 -15.85
C THR A 9 10.77 12.21 -16.53
N ALA A 10 11.12 13.49 -16.55
CA ALA A 10 10.34 14.51 -17.25
C ALA A 10 10.23 14.21 -18.76
N GLN A 11 11.36 13.86 -19.39
CA GLN A 11 11.40 13.47 -20.80
C GLN A 11 10.55 12.23 -21.08
N LEU A 12 10.62 11.23 -20.20
CA LEU A 12 9.85 10.00 -20.29
C LEU A 12 8.34 10.28 -20.22
N LEU A 13 7.89 11.03 -19.21
CA LEU A 13 6.47 11.37 -19.05
C LEU A 13 5.95 12.17 -20.24
N ASN A 14 6.74 13.11 -20.74
CA ASN A 14 6.39 13.90 -21.92
C ASN A 14 6.29 13.04 -23.19
N ALA A 15 7.17 12.05 -23.35
CA ALA A 15 7.09 11.11 -24.46
C ALA A 15 5.79 10.28 -24.40
N TYR A 16 5.42 9.81 -23.21
CA TYR A 16 4.19 9.03 -23.01
C TYR A 16 2.92 9.83 -23.19
N LEU A 17 2.96 11.16 -23.02
CA LEU A 17 1.80 12.02 -23.23
C LEU A 17 1.18 11.84 -24.63
N LYS A 18 2.01 11.58 -25.64
CA LYS A 18 1.56 11.32 -27.02
C LYS A 18 0.69 10.07 -27.17
N LEU A 19 0.77 9.13 -26.23
CA LEU A 19 -0.09 7.94 -26.22
C LEU A 19 -1.48 8.23 -25.65
N PHE A 20 -1.69 9.40 -25.05
CA PHE A 20 -2.94 9.79 -24.40
C PHE A 20 -3.43 11.13 -25.00
N PRO A 21 -3.99 11.12 -26.23
CA PRO A 21 -4.36 12.34 -26.95
C PRO A 21 -5.42 13.19 -26.23
N GLU A 22 -6.26 12.58 -25.43
CA GLU A 22 -7.29 13.25 -24.61
C GLU A 22 -6.74 13.89 -23.32
N SER A 23 -5.45 13.70 -23.04
CA SER A 23 -4.83 14.23 -21.83
C SER A 23 -4.70 15.75 -21.91
N LYS A 24 -5.14 16.43 -20.84
CA LYS A 24 -4.92 17.87 -20.65
C LYS A 24 -3.59 18.19 -19.96
N ALA A 25 -2.81 17.17 -19.61
CA ALA A 25 -1.51 17.40 -19.00
C ALA A 25 -0.58 18.09 -19.99
N ASP A 26 0.11 19.12 -19.52
CA ASP A 26 1.09 19.89 -20.27
C ASP A 26 2.46 19.84 -19.56
N ALA A 27 3.44 20.55 -20.11
CA ALA A 27 4.79 20.55 -19.55
C ALA A 27 4.81 21.06 -18.09
N GLU A 28 3.95 22.01 -17.74
CA GLU A 28 3.80 22.54 -16.38
C GLU A 28 3.22 21.49 -15.43
N THR A 29 2.19 20.77 -15.87
CA THR A 29 1.61 19.64 -15.14
C THR A 29 2.67 18.57 -14.88
N LEU A 30 3.48 18.22 -15.90
CA LEU A 30 4.53 17.22 -15.74
C LEU A 30 5.67 17.69 -14.84
N ALA A 31 5.97 19.00 -14.81
CA ALA A 31 6.95 19.56 -13.88
C ALA A 31 6.52 19.36 -12.41
N LEU A 32 5.22 19.41 -12.12
CA LEU A 32 4.67 19.11 -10.79
C LEU A 32 4.77 17.61 -10.42
N TYR A 33 4.83 16.71 -11.40
CA TYR A 33 4.98 15.27 -11.13
C TYR A 33 6.37 14.95 -10.59
N ILE A 34 7.41 15.64 -11.07
CA ILE A 34 8.81 15.33 -10.72
C ILE A 34 9.09 15.37 -9.21
N PRO A 35 8.78 16.44 -8.46
CA PRO A 35 9.01 16.45 -7.01
C PRO A 35 8.12 15.45 -6.27
N VAL A 36 6.95 15.09 -6.81
CA VAL A 36 6.07 14.08 -6.23
C VAL A 36 6.67 12.68 -6.39
N LEU A 37 7.26 12.39 -7.54
CA LEU A 37 7.85 11.09 -7.89
C LEU A 37 9.30 10.92 -7.42
N ASP A 38 9.88 11.90 -6.71
CA ASP A 38 11.29 11.90 -6.28
C ASP A 38 11.68 10.71 -5.37
N GLU A 39 10.68 10.09 -4.75
CA GLU A 39 10.79 8.88 -3.93
C GLU A 39 11.07 7.61 -4.76
N LEU A 40 10.74 7.62 -6.06
CA LEU A 40 10.99 6.51 -6.98
C LEU A 40 12.32 6.70 -7.69
N THR A 41 12.99 5.61 -8.06
CA THR A 41 14.10 5.68 -9.01
C THR A 41 13.57 5.87 -10.43
N PHE A 42 14.42 6.35 -11.35
CA PHE A 42 14.05 6.45 -12.77
C PHE A 42 13.58 5.09 -13.33
N GLU A 43 14.25 3.99 -12.97
CA GLU A 43 13.87 2.65 -13.41
C GLU A 43 12.50 2.22 -12.88
N GLN A 44 12.16 2.59 -11.63
CA GLN A 44 10.83 2.34 -11.07
C GLN A 44 9.74 3.11 -11.82
N VAL A 45 9.96 4.39 -12.11
CA VAL A 45 9.00 5.20 -12.89
C VAL A 45 8.84 4.64 -14.32
N LYS A 46 9.95 4.24 -14.95
CA LYS A 46 9.94 3.62 -16.27
C LYS A 46 9.15 2.33 -16.30
N ALA A 47 9.41 1.42 -15.35
CA ALA A 47 8.68 0.16 -15.25
C ALA A 47 7.19 0.38 -14.97
N ALA A 48 6.85 1.33 -14.10
CA ALA A 48 5.47 1.72 -13.81
C ALA A 48 4.73 2.22 -15.05
N MET A 49 5.35 3.12 -15.81
CA MET A 49 4.75 3.66 -17.04
C MET A 49 4.56 2.57 -18.10
N ILE A 50 5.53 1.66 -18.27
CA ILE A 50 5.40 0.51 -19.18
C ILE A 50 4.19 -0.34 -18.79
N ARG A 51 4.05 -0.68 -17.52
CA ARG A 51 2.89 -1.42 -17.02
C ARG A 51 1.58 -0.68 -17.28
N LEU A 52 1.56 0.64 -17.03
CA LEU A 52 0.38 1.47 -17.23
C LEU A 52 -0.02 1.59 -18.71
N MET A 53 0.90 1.54 -19.66
CA MET A 53 0.53 1.50 -21.08
C MET A 53 -0.38 0.33 -21.46
N HIS A 54 -0.28 -0.80 -20.75
CA HIS A 54 -1.11 -1.97 -21.03
C HIS A 54 -2.50 -1.89 -20.42
N THR A 55 -2.73 -1.01 -19.44
CA THR A 55 -3.94 -1.03 -18.61
C THR A 55 -4.66 0.32 -18.47
N ALA A 56 -3.93 1.43 -18.61
CA ALA A 56 -4.45 2.76 -18.39
C ALA A 56 -5.17 3.28 -19.64
N ARG A 57 -6.37 3.82 -19.44
CA ARG A 57 -7.16 4.48 -20.50
C ARG A 57 -6.89 5.98 -20.59
N PHE A 58 -6.42 6.57 -19.49
CA PHE A 58 -6.12 7.99 -19.36
C PHE A 58 -4.67 8.16 -18.91
N PHE A 59 -4.11 9.34 -19.13
CA PHE A 59 -2.78 9.64 -18.64
C PHE A 59 -2.74 9.47 -17.11
N PRO A 60 -1.82 8.64 -16.58
CA PRO A 60 -1.86 8.24 -15.19
C PRO A 60 -1.50 9.40 -14.26
N LYS A 61 -2.21 9.49 -13.14
CA LYS A 61 -1.90 10.40 -12.03
C LYS A 61 -0.66 9.91 -11.26
N PRO A 62 0.03 10.77 -10.48
CA PRO A 62 1.20 10.35 -9.72
C PRO A 62 0.93 9.15 -8.80
N ALA A 63 -0.25 9.09 -8.18
CA ALA A 63 -0.67 7.97 -7.33
C ALA A 63 -0.75 6.64 -8.11
N GLU A 64 -1.21 6.66 -9.36
CA GLU A 64 -1.28 5.47 -10.21
C GLU A 64 0.12 5.00 -10.64
N ILE A 65 1.04 5.95 -10.86
CA ILE A 65 2.46 5.65 -11.13
C ILE A 65 3.10 4.98 -9.91
N PHE A 66 2.86 5.48 -8.69
CA PHE A 66 3.34 4.84 -7.46
C PHE A 66 2.79 3.42 -7.29
N ALA A 67 1.47 3.24 -7.44
CA ALA A 67 0.84 1.93 -7.32
C ALA A 67 1.39 0.93 -8.36
N ALA A 68 1.61 1.37 -9.60
CA ALA A 68 2.22 0.56 -10.64
C ALA A 68 3.69 0.22 -10.34
N ALA A 69 4.47 1.19 -9.84
CA ALA A 69 5.87 0.97 -9.44
C ALA A 69 5.99 -0.05 -8.29
N GLU A 70 5.13 0.05 -7.28
CA GLU A 70 5.05 -0.89 -6.17
C GLU A 70 4.66 -2.29 -6.66
N SER A 71 3.65 -2.38 -7.53
CA SER A 71 3.20 -3.65 -8.13
C SER A 71 4.32 -4.35 -8.89
N VAL A 72 5.09 -3.64 -9.72
CA VAL A 72 6.22 -4.24 -10.46
C VAL A 72 7.35 -4.62 -9.51
N SER A 73 7.67 -3.75 -8.54
CA SER A 73 8.75 -4.04 -7.57
C SER A 73 8.46 -5.28 -6.73
N LYS A 74 7.20 -5.45 -6.30
CA LYS A 74 6.74 -6.66 -5.58
C LYS A 74 6.90 -7.92 -6.44
N HIS A 75 6.60 -7.83 -7.74
CA HIS A 75 6.74 -8.97 -8.65
C HIS A 75 8.20 -9.38 -8.84
N VAL A 76 9.13 -8.41 -8.96
CA VAL A 76 10.56 -8.67 -9.17
C VAL A 76 11.24 -9.22 -7.93
N ASN A 77 10.92 -8.70 -6.74
CA ASN A 77 11.65 -9.06 -5.53
C ASN A 77 11.22 -10.40 -4.92
N HIS A 78 10.13 -11.03 -5.36
CA HIS A 78 9.52 -12.21 -4.72
C HIS A 78 9.23 -12.06 -3.20
N ASP A 79 9.49 -10.89 -2.63
CA ASP A 79 9.27 -10.45 -1.25
C ASP A 79 7.97 -9.62 -1.12
N GLY A 80 7.08 -9.75 -2.10
CA GLY A 80 5.75 -9.16 -2.01
C GLY A 80 4.97 -9.79 -0.85
N LEU A 81 4.23 -8.95 -0.12
CA LEU A 81 3.16 -9.45 0.74
C LEU A 81 2.30 -10.44 -0.06
N PRO A 82 1.99 -11.63 0.48
CA PRO A 82 1.17 -12.60 -0.23
C PRO A 82 -0.18 -11.97 -0.56
N ASP A 83 -0.78 -12.38 -1.67
CA ASP A 83 -2.19 -12.04 -1.88
C ASP A 83 -3.06 -12.72 -0.80
N ALA A 84 -4.32 -12.31 -0.68
CA ALA A 84 -5.19 -12.81 0.37
C ALA A 84 -5.41 -14.34 0.30
N GLY A 85 -5.35 -14.93 -0.90
CA GLY A 85 -5.44 -16.38 -1.10
C GLY A 85 -4.15 -17.09 -0.68
N GLU A 86 -3.00 -16.57 -1.10
CA GLU A 86 -1.68 -17.06 -0.70
C GLU A 86 -1.47 -16.96 0.81
N ALA A 87 -1.96 -15.88 1.43
CA ALA A 87 -1.95 -15.65 2.86
C ALA A 87 -2.79 -16.68 3.61
N TRP A 88 -3.98 -17.01 3.09
CA TRP A 88 -4.82 -18.08 3.64
C TRP A 88 -4.11 -19.43 3.57
N ASP A 89 -3.53 -19.76 2.42
CA ASP A 89 -2.85 -21.03 2.23
C ASP A 89 -1.60 -21.13 3.12
N GLU A 90 -0.88 -20.04 3.32
CA GLU A 90 0.22 -19.97 4.31
C GLU A 90 -0.30 -20.22 5.72
N CYS A 91 -1.41 -19.59 6.10
CA CYS A 91 -2.01 -19.77 7.42
C CYS A 91 -2.41 -21.22 7.67
N MET A 92 -3.11 -21.85 6.72
CA MET A 92 -3.52 -23.24 6.84
C MET A 92 -2.31 -24.20 6.88
N ARG A 93 -1.29 -23.97 6.04
CA ARG A 93 -0.04 -24.76 6.10
C ARG A 93 0.66 -24.62 7.44
N TRP A 94 0.65 -23.41 8.01
CA TRP A 94 1.23 -23.17 9.33
C TRP A 94 0.46 -23.92 10.42
N LEU A 95 -0.88 -23.87 10.40
CA LEU A 95 -1.75 -24.58 11.36
C LEU A 95 -1.67 -26.11 11.24
N GLN A 96 -1.42 -26.63 10.03
CA GLN A 96 -1.19 -28.07 9.82
C GLN A 96 0.14 -28.55 10.43
N ARG A 97 1.14 -27.68 10.49
CA ARG A 97 2.50 -28.00 10.98
C ARG A 97 2.70 -27.69 12.45
N ASN A 98 1.90 -26.79 13.01
CA ASN A 98 2.07 -26.27 14.36
C ASN A 98 0.75 -26.39 15.11
N SER A 99 0.84 -26.87 16.36
CA SER A 99 -0.29 -26.81 17.28
C SER A 99 -0.29 -25.46 18.01
N PRO A 100 -1.46 -24.84 18.23
CA PRO A 100 -1.57 -23.65 19.08
C PRO A 100 -1.16 -23.91 20.54
N TYR A 101 -1.12 -25.18 20.97
CA TYR A 101 -0.64 -25.61 22.29
C TYR A 101 0.88 -25.82 22.34
N ASP A 102 1.58 -25.76 21.20
CA ASP A 102 3.02 -25.97 21.14
C ASP A 102 3.78 -24.69 21.51
N ALA A 103 4.70 -24.83 22.47
CA ALA A 103 5.62 -23.77 22.87
C ALA A 103 6.70 -23.50 21.80
N ASN A 104 7.05 -24.51 20.99
CA ASN A 104 8.13 -24.47 19.99
C ASN A 104 7.61 -24.40 18.55
N ARG A 105 6.58 -23.57 18.32
CA ARG A 105 6.02 -23.35 16.98
C ARG A 105 7.03 -22.67 16.04
N THR A 106 7.03 -23.10 14.79
CA THR A 106 7.77 -22.45 13.70
C THR A 106 7.31 -21.00 13.53
N PRO A 107 8.22 -20.06 13.23
CA PRO A 107 7.84 -18.68 12.97
C PRO A 107 7.00 -18.56 11.69
N TRP A 108 6.11 -17.57 11.67
CA TRP A 108 5.36 -17.22 10.48
C TRP A 108 6.30 -16.64 9.43
N LYS A 109 6.06 -16.97 8.14
CA LYS A 109 6.87 -16.42 7.05
C LYS A 109 6.55 -14.92 6.89
N HIS A 110 5.27 -14.57 6.92
CA HIS A 110 4.82 -13.18 6.84
C HIS A 110 4.15 -12.73 8.14
N PRO A 111 4.65 -11.66 8.80
CA PRO A 111 4.04 -11.11 10.02
C PRO A 111 2.58 -10.67 9.83
N GLU A 112 2.19 -10.27 8.63
CA GLU A 112 0.81 -9.87 8.30
C GLU A 112 -0.15 -11.04 8.35
N VAL A 113 0.30 -12.22 7.91
CA VAL A 113 -0.46 -13.47 7.99
C VAL A 113 -0.65 -13.86 9.46
N GLU A 114 0.39 -13.74 10.29
CA GLU A 114 0.29 -13.96 11.73
C GLU A 114 -0.72 -13.01 12.38
N ARG A 115 -0.67 -11.71 12.07
CA ARG A 115 -1.61 -10.72 12.60
C ARG A 115 -3.04 -11.03 12.17
N ALA A 116 -3.25 -11.46 10.94
CA ALA A 116 -4.57 -11.86 10.45
C ALA A 116 -5.09 -13.09 11.20
N ALA A 117 -4.26 -14.12 11.36
CA ALA A 117 -4.61 -15.34 12.10
C ALA A 117 -4.93 -15.04 13.58
N LYS A 118 -4.13 -14.21 14.24
CA LYS A 118 -4.38 -13.76 15.62
C LYS A 118 -5.68 -12.97 15.76
N ARG A 119 -5.95 -12.06 14.82
CA ARG A 119 -7.17 -11.24 14.82
C ARG A 119 -8.43 -12.04 14.51
N PHE A 120 -8.32 -13.06 13.67
CA PHE A 120 -9.40 -14.02 13.44
C PHE A 120 -9.63 -14.89 14.68
N GLY A 121 -8.55 -15.39 15.27
CA GLY A 121 -8.55 -16.36 16.36
C GLY A 121 -7.86 -17.65 15.91
N VAL A 122 -6.64 -17.87 16.39
CA VAL A 122 -5.81 -19.03 15.99
C VAL A 122 -6.47 -20.35 16.36
N MET A 123 -7.10 -20.45 17.55
CA MET A 123 -7.86 -21.64 17.95
C MET A 123 -9.05 -21.88 17.02
N SER A 124 -9.82 -20.84 16.70
CA SER A 124 -10.97 -20.94 15.80
C SER A 124 -10.58 -21.41 14.39
N LEU A 125 -9.38 -21.04 13.91
CA LEU A 125 -8.85 -21.52 12.64
C LEU A 125 -8.32 -22.95 12.74
N TYR A 126 -7.76 -23.34 13.88
CA TYR A 126 -7.25 -24.68 14.13
C TYR A 126 -8.37 -25.72 14.23
N GLU A 127 -9.47 -25.37 14.89
CA GLU A 127 -10.66 -26.21 15.09
C GLU A 127 -11.66 -26.11 13.92
N LEU A 128 -11.25 -25.51 12.80
CA LEU A 128 -12.12 -25.21 11.68
C LEU A 128 -12.65 -26.47 11.00
N GLU A 129 -13.97 -26.61 10.95
CA GLU A 129 -14.64 -27.69 10.23
C GLU A 129 -14.70 -27.43 8.72
N ALA A 130 -14.70 -28.50 7.92
CA ALA A 130 -14.70 -28.41 6.46
C ALA A 130 -15.90 -27.63 5.89
N GLU A 131 -17.07 -27.73 6.53
CA GLU A 131 -18.30 -27.04 6.13
C GLU A 131 -18.20 -25.52 6.32
N GLN A 132 -17.40 -25.07 7.29
CA GLN A 132 -17.20 -23.66 7.62
C GLN A 132 -16.01 -23.04 6.88
N ALA A 133 -15.19 -23.87 6.22
CA ALA A 133 -13.91 -23.46 5.64
C ALA A 133 -14.03 -22.32 4.62
N ASN A 134 -15.07 -22.32 3.78
CA ASN A 134 -15.27 -21.26 2.78
C ASN A 134 -15.61 -19.92 3.44
N THR A 135 -16.46 -19.93 4.47
CA THR A 135 -16.84 -18.73 5.22
C THR A 135 -15.64 -18.18 6.01
N ALA A 136 -14.92 -19.06 6.69
CA ALA A 136 -13.70 -18.70 7.42
C ALA A 136 -12.63 -18.14 6.47
N ARG A 137 -12.43 -18.75 5.29
CA ARG A 137 -11.53 -18.23 4.25
C ARG A 137 -11.90 -16.80 3.85
N ALA A 138 -13.17 -16.55 3.53
CA ALA A 138 -13.63 -15.21 3.13
C ALA A 138 -13.43 -14.17 4.25
N GLN A 139 -13.75 -14.53 5.50
CA GLN A 139 -13.55 -13.66 6.66
C GLN A 139 -12.08 -13.39 6.93
N PHE A 140 -11.22 -14.41 6.86
CA PHE A 140 -9.77 -14.27 6.99
C PHE A 140 -9.21 -13.34 5.90
N MET A 141 -9.56 -13.57 4.63
CA MET A 141 -9.12 -12.74 3.52
C MET A 141 -9.51 -11.27 3.72
N LYS A 142 -10.71 -11.00 4.25
CA LYS A 142 -11.16 -9.65 4.59
C LYS A 142 -10.28 -9.03 5.69
N ILE A 143 -9.99 -9.77 6.76
CA ILE A 143 -9.13 -9.31 7.85
C ILE A 143 -7.71 -9.03 7.35
N TYR A 144 -7.15 -9.93 6.56
CA TYR A 144 -5.82 -9.79 5.97
C TYR A 144 -5.73 -8.53 5.11
N ASN A 145 -6.68 -8.34 4.19
CA ASN A 145 -6.73 -7.15 3.34
C ASN A 145 -6.81 -5.86 4.16
N GLN A 146 -7.62 -5.82 5.22
CA GLN A 146 -7.66 -4.66 6.12
C GLN A 146 -6.31 -4.38 6.78
N ILE A 147 -5.57 -5.40 7.21
CA ILE A 147 -4.25 -5.24 7.81
C ILE A 147 -3.24 -4.70 6.79
N VAL A 148 -3.26 -5.22 5.56
CA VAL A 148 -2.39 -4.75 4.48
C VAL A 148 -2.70 -3.29 4.14
N THR A 149 -3.97 -2.94 3.98
CA THR A 149 -4.40 -1.55 3.73
C THR A 149 -3.96 -0.63 4.87
N GLN A 150 -4.18 -1.00 6.13
CA GLN A 150 -3.73 -0.20 7.28
C GLN A 150 -2.22 0.00 7.30
N LYS A 151 -1.43 -1.03 6.95
CA LYS A 151 0.03 -0.93 6.88
C LYS A 151 0.46 0.04 5.77
N GLN A 152 -0.20 -0.02 4.61
CA GLN A 152 0.06 0.88 3.50
C GLN A 152 -0.32 2.32 3.84
N ASP A 153 -1.50 2.54 4.41
CA ASP A 153 -1.99 3.86 4.84
C ASP A 153 -1.08 4.46 5.91
N ALA A 154 -0.66 3.67 6.91
CA ALA A 154 0.29 4.11 7.93
C ALA A 154 1.63 4.52 7.32
N ALA A 155 2.17 3.71 6.40
CA ALA A 155 3.42 4.04 5.72
C ALA A 155 3.33 5.34 4.89
N VAL A 156 2.19 5.59 4.24
CA VAL A 156 1.94 6.85 3.53
C VAL A 156 1.84 8.01 4.51
N ASN A 157 1.07 7.87 5.59
CA ASN A 157 0.91 8.91 6.61
C ASN A 157 2.24 9.26 7.28
N ASP A 158 3.04 8.26 7.65
CA ASP A 158 4.36 8.47 8.26
C ASP A 158 5.26 9.28 7.34
N LYS A 159 5.25 9.00 6.03
CA LYS A 159 5.99 9.79 5.03
C LYS A 159 5.49 11.23 4.94
N VAL A 160 4.18 11.44 4.96
CA VAL A 160 3.59 12.79 4.97
C VAL A 160 4.05 13.56 6.21
N MET A 161 4.02 12.93 7.39
CA MET A 161 4.47 13.54 8.64
C MET A 161 5.97 13.88 8.62
N GLN A 162 6.80 13.01 8.03
CA GLN A 162 8.22 13.31 7.84
C GLN A 162 8.46 14.52 6.92
N LYS A 163 7.65 14.69 5.87
CA LYS A 163 7.75 15.81 4.93
C LYS A 163 7.23 17.14 5.49
N LEU A 164 6.18 17.10 6.32
CA LEU A 164 5.62 18.29 6.98
C LEU A 164 6.58 18.88 8.04
N GLY A 165 7.48 18.06 8.61
CA GLY A 165 8.39 18.52 9.66
C GLY A 165 7.68 18.83 10.98
N ALA A 166 8.45 18.95 12.07
CA ALA A 166 7.89 18.98 13.43
C ALA A 166 6.96 20.18 13.70
N HIS A 167 7.26 21.33 13.09
CA HIS A 167 6.48 22.55 13.26
C HIS A 167 5.07 22.43 12.64
N ASP A 168 4.96 21.92 11.42
CA ASP A 168 3.68 21.85 10.72
C ASP A 168 2.81 20.71 11.26
N VAL A 169 3.42 19.64 11.76
CA VAL A 169 2.72 18.59 12.52
C VAL A 169 2.13 19.17 13.81
N ALA A 170 2.87 20.02 14.53
CA ALA A 170 2.34 20.68 15.73
C ALA A 170 1.17 21.63 15.40
N ALA A 171 1.25 22.36 14.29
CA ALA A 171 0.16 23.20 13.81
C ALA A 171 -1.10 22.38 13.44
N LEU A 172 -0.93 21.20 12.83
CA LEU A 172 -2.03 20.29 12.50
C LEU A 172 -2.73 19.77 13.77
N VAL A 173 -1.95 19.39 14.80
CA VAL A 173 -2.50 18.95 16.10
C VAL A 173 -3.26 20.08 16.79
N GLN A 174 -2.72 21.31 16.75
CA GLN A 174 -3.38 22.47 17.35
C GLN A 174 -4.69 22.81 16.62
N GLY A 175 -4.67 22.85 15.28
CA GLY A 175 -5.85 23.13 14.47
C GLY A 175 -6.97 22.10 14.64
N THR A 176 -6.63 20.82 14.80
CA THR A 176 -7.63 19.76 15.08
C THR A 176 -8.20 19.87 16.50
N ALA A 177 -7.38 20.22 17.50
CA ALA A 177 -7.86 20.48 18.86
C ALA A 177 -8.82 21.68 18.93
N ASP A 178 -8.51 22.75 18.20
CA ASP A 178 -9.34 23.96 18.16
C ASP A 178 -10.67 23.72 17.42
N ALA A 179 -10.65 22.93 16.34
CA ALA A 179 -11.87 22.51 15.63
C ALA A 179 -12.81 21.67 16.53
N HIS A 180 -12.27 20.73 17.31
CA HIS A 180 -13.08 19.94 18.24
C HIS A 180 -13.69 20.78 19.37
N LYS A 181 -12.97 21.80 19.87
CA LYS A 181 -13.50 22.74 20.87
C LYS A 181 -14.65 23.59 20.32
N MET A 182 -14.59 24.03 19.06
CA MET A 182 -15.68 24.79 18.45
C MET A 182 -16.95 23.96 18.27
N ILE A 183 -16.82 22.66 17.97
CA ILE A 183 -17.96 21.75 17.84
C ILE A 183 -18.56 21.42 19.21
N GLY A 184 -17.73 21.20 20.24
CA GLY A 184 -18.20 20.93 21.61
C GLY A 184 -18.74 22.16 22.37
N GLY A 185 -18.33 23.38 21.97
CA GLY A 185 -18.80 24.65 22.55
C GLY A 185 -20.10 25.17 21.96
N ALA A 186 -20.59 24.59 20.86
CA ALA A 186 -21.86 24.97 20.23
C ALA A 186 -23.09 24.26 20.82
N THR A 187 -22.90 23.36 21.80
CA THR A 187 -23.96 22.58 22.45
C THR A 187 -24.04 22.79 23.97
N ALA A 188 -23.70 23.98 24.47
CA ALA A 188 -23.86 24.36 25.87
C ALA A 188 -24.66 25.67 26.00
#